data_AF-A0A7V9HFX9-F1
#
_entry.id   AF-A0A7V9HFX9-F1
#
_cell.length_a   1.000
_cell.length_b   1.000
_cell.length_c   1.000
_cell.angle_alpha   90.00
_cell.angle_beta   90.00
_cell.angle_gamma   90.00
#
_symmetry.space_group_name_H-M   'P 1'
#
loop_
_entity.id
_entity.type
_entity.pdbx_description
1 polymer ?
#
loop_
_entity_poly.entity_id
_entity_poly.type
_entity_poly.pdbx_seq_one_letter_code
_entity_poly.pdbx_strand_id
1 'polypeptide(L)'
;MRDVRAGEKDLTDAASALALRLPEPLRPLASIAYNLRWSWVPGGPELFESIGPHRWELSGHNPVRMLREASSAALQSAAGDPSLLRRTAEIQELIESELVRPAADAPSVGYFCAEFGVHRSVPVYSGGLGALAGDHVKEASDRGLPLVAVGLMYHQGYFRQRLDAGGWQHEYWVPTDPD
;
A
#
# COMPACT_ATOMS: atom_id res chain seq x y z
N MET A 1 -17.93 -20.74 6.32
CA MET A 1 -17.95 -19.48 5.56
C MET A 1 -17.24 -19.77 4.24
N ARG A 2 -17.85 -19.52 3.07
CA ARG A 2 -17.14 -19.71 1.78
C ARG A 2 -16.00 -18.69 1.72
N ASP A 3 -14.84 -19.13 1.24
CA ASP A 3 -13.66 -18.30 1.01
C ASP A 3 -14.02 -17.21 -0.02
N VAL A 4 -14.28 -15.98 0.42
CA VAL A 4 -14.61 -14.86 -0.47
C VAL A 4 -13.30 -14.28 -0.99
N ARG A 5 -12.84 -14.80 -2.13
CA ARG A 5 -11.65 -14.33 -2.86
C ARG A 5 -12.00 -13.28 -3.93
N ALA A 6 -12.91 -12.36 -3.60
CA ALA A 6 -13.26 -11.29 -4.54
C ALA A 6 -12.08 -10.33 -4.69
N GLY A 7 -11.61 -10.09 -5.92
CA GLY A 7 -10.50 -9.17 -6.21
C GLY A 7 -9.08 -9.76 -6.16
N GLU A 8 -8.89 -11.01 -5.71
CA GLU A 8 -7.56 -11.66 -5.67
C GLU A 8 -6.96 -11.78 -7.08
N LYS A 9 -7.79 -12.13 -8.05
CA LYS A 9 -7.38 -12.19 -9.47
C LYS A 9 -6.98 -10.81 -9.99
N ASP A 10 -7.77 -9.78 -9.72
CA ASP A 10 -7.50 -8.42 -10.21
C ASP A 10 -6.18 -7.88 -9.64
N LEU A 11 -5.92 -8.12 -8.35
CA LEU A 11 -4.64 -7.79 -7.71
C LEU A 11 -3.47 -8.57 -8.32
N THR A 12 -3.66 -9.87 -8.59
CA THR A 12 -2.63 -10.73 -9.20
C THR A 12 -2.30 -10.29 -10.62
N ASP A 13 -3.31 -9.97 -11.42
CA ASP A 13 -3.17 -9.49 -12.79
C ASP A 13 -2.48 -8.12 -12.81
N ALA A 14 -2.87 -7.20 -11.92
CA ALA A 14 -2.26 -5.88 -11.80
C ALA A 14 -0.80 -5.93 -11.35
N ALA A 15 -0.48 -6.76 -10.34
CA ALA A 15 0.90 -6.99 -9.90
C ALA A 15 1.75 -7.62 -11.01
N SER A 16 1.20 -8.60 -11.74
CA SER A 16 1.88 -9.23 -12.88
C SER A 16 2.16 -8.23 -14.00
N ALA A 17 1.19 -7.38 -14.34
CA ALA A 17 1.35 -6.33 -15.33
C ALA A 17 2.42 -5.31 -14.94
N LEU A 18 2.51 -4.95 -13.64
CA LEU A 18 3.58 -4.09 -13.13
C LEU A 18 4.94 -4.79 -13.21
N ALA A 19 5.03 -6.06 -12.78
CA ALA A 19 6.27 -6.84 -12.80
C ALA A 19 6.90 -6.93 -14.20
N LEU A 20 6.08 -7.09 -15.25
CA LEU A 20 6.57 -7.13 -16.64
C LEU A 20 7.28 -5.85 -17.09
N ARG A 21 7.05 -4.71 -16.41
CA ARG A 21 7.69 -3.42 -16.70
C ARG A 21 8.99 -3.20 -15.92
N LEU A 22 9.28 -4.06 -14.94
CA LEU A 22 10.46 -3.94 -14.08
C LEU A 22 11.61 -4.81 -14.61
N PRO A 23 12.87 -4.41 -14.36
CA PRO A 23 14.01 -5.31 -14.49
C PRO A 23 13.75 -6.60 -13.71
N GLU A 24 14.24 -7.73 -14.23
CA GLU A 24 13.97 -9.05 -13.65
C GLU A 24 14.24 -9.14 -12.14
N PRO A 25 15.37 -8.62 -11.60
CA PRO A 25 15.64 -8.67 -10.16
C PRO A 25 14.64 -7.89 -9.30
N LEU A 26 13.94 -6.90 -9.89
CA LEU A 26 13.01 -6.02 -9.19
C LEU A 26 11.55 -6.46 -9.31
N ARG A 27 11.24 -7.51 -10.09
CA ARG A 27 9.87 -8.01 -10.26
C ARG A 27 9.12 -8.26 -8.95
N PRO A 28 9.74 -8.80 -7.88
CA PRO A 28 9.05 -9.00 -6.61
C PRO A 28 8.50 -7.72 -5.96
N LEU A 29 9.07 -6.55 -6.27
CA LEU A 29 8.53 -5.27 -5.76
C LEU A 29 7.10 -5.03 -6.22
N ALA A 30 6.67 -5.63 -7.34
CA ALA A 30 5.32 -5.46 -7.83
C ALA A 30 4.28 -6.11 -6.90
N SER A 31 4.51 -7.34 -6.42
CA SER A 31 3.59 -7.99 -5.47
C SER A 31 3.61 -7.27 -4.13
N ILE A 32 4.80 -6.86 -3.65
CA ILE A 32 4.94 -6.08 -2.43
C ILE A 32 4.15 -4.77 -2.54
N ALA A 33 4.27 -4.03 -3.65
CA ALA A 33 3.59 -2.74 -3.84
C ALA A 33 2.05 -2.82 -3.76
N TYR A 34 1.46 -3.94 -4.18
CA TYR A 34 0.01 -4.18 -4.13
C TYR A 34 -0.46 -4.79 -2.80
N ASN A 35 0.44 -5.14 -1.88
CA ASN A 35 0.08 -5.61 -0.54
C ASN A 35 0.44 -4.55 0.51
N LEU A 36 -0.58 -3.86 1.06
CA LEU A 36 -0.39 -2.74 1.99
C LEU A 36 0.47 -3.06 3.23
N ARG A 37 0.72 -4.34 3.55
CA ARG A 37 1.61 -4.76 4.64
C ARG A 37 2.98 -4.08 4.59
N TRP A 38 3.49 -3.75 3.40
CA TRP A 38 4.72 -2.95 3.26
C TRP A 38 4.70 -1.65 4.06
N SER A 39 3.53 -1.04 4.31
CA SER A 39 3.41 0.28 4.92
C SER A 39 3.57 0.30 6.45
N TRP A 40 3.55 -0.86 7.11
CA TRP A 40 3.79 -0.96 8.57
C TRP A 40 4.75 -2.11 8.97
N VAL A 41 5.47 -2.70 8.01
CA VAL A 41 6.65 -3.54 8.31
C VAL A 41 7.90 -2.66 8.40
N PRO A 42 8.84 -2.98 9.30
CA PRO A 42 10.14 -2.31 9.35
C PRO A 42 10.86 -2.39 8.00
N GLY A 43 11.33 -1.26 7.48
CA GLY A 43 12.09 -1.20 6.23
C GLY A 43 11.24 -1.18 4.95
N GLY A 44 9.91 -1.28 5.05
CA GLY A 44 9.01 -1.30 3.91
C GLY A 44 8.91 0.03 3.16
N PRO A 45 8.60 1.16 3.81
CA PRO A 45 8.64 2.47 3.16
C PRO A 45 10.04 2.81 2.60
N GLU A 46 11.09 2.50 3.35
CA GLU A 46 12.49 2.76 2.98
C GLU A 46 12.93 1.94 1.76
N LEU A 47 12.35 0.75 1.56
CA LEU A 47 12.58 -0.07 0.39
C LEU A 47 12.25 0.71 -0.89
N PHE A 48 11.04 1.30 -0.95
CA PHE A 48 10.63 2.09 -2.11
C PHE A 48 11.36 3.42 -2.17
N GLU A 49 11.54 4.11 -1.05
CA GLU A 49 12.28 5.38 -1.02
C GLU A 49 13.69 5.25 -1.59
N SER A 50 14.40 4.17 -1.26
CA SER A 50 15.79 3.94 -1.70
C SER A 50 15.98 3.85 -3.22
N ILE A 51 14.93 3.45 -3.96
CA ILE A 51 14.96 3.40 -5.45
C ILE A 51 15.01 4.81 -6.04
N GLY A 52 14.40 5.79 -5.36
CA GLY A 52 14.31 7.15 -5.87
C GLY A 52 13.58 8.07 -4.91
N PRO A 53 14.25 8.71 -3.94
CA PRO A 53 13.61 9.49 -2.89
C PRO A 53 12.74 10.63 -3.43
N HIS A 54 13.23 11.30 -4.47
CA HIS A 54 12.48 12.37 -5.13
C HIS A 54 11.22 11.87 -5.85
N ARG A 55 11.27 10.68 -6.46
CA ARG A 55 10.09 10.07 -7.10
C ARG A 55 9.11 9.55 -6.06
N TRP A 56 9.60 9.02 -4.94
CA TRP A 56 8.80 8.58 -3.81
C TRP A 56 7.92 9.71 -3.28
N GLU A 57 8.50 10.89 -3.04
CA GLU A 57 7.74 12.08 -2.60
C GLU A 57 6.67 12.49 -3.63
N LEU A 58 7.05 12.61 -4.91
CA LEU A 58 6.15 13.05 -5.98
C LEU A 58 5.01 12.06 -6.26
N SER A 59 5.25 10.78 -6.03
CA SER A 59 4.21 9.74 -6.14
C SER A 59 3.19 9.82 -5.00
N GLY A 60 3.42 10.66 -3.97
CA GLY A 60 2.60 10.71 -2.77
C GLY A 60 2.80 9.48 -1.88
N HIS A 61 4.00 8.87 -1.92
CA HIS A 61 4.32 7.62 -1.22
C HIS A 61 3.47 6.44 -1.70
N ASN A 62 3.10 6.42 -2.98
CA ASN A 62 2.40 5.29 -3.60
C ASN A 62 3.41 4.44 -4.38
N PRO A 63 3.72 3.20 -3.93
CA PRO A 63 4.77 2.39 -4.55
C PRO A 63 4.42 1.95 -5.97
N VAL A 64 3.15 1.68 -6.26
CA VAL A 64 2.70 1.32 -7.61
C VAL A 64 2.96 2.49 -8.57
N ARG A 65 2.53 3.70 -8.19
CA ARG A 65 2.75 4.90 -8.99
C ARG A 65 4.24 5.20 -9.14
N MET A 66 5.00 5.13 -8.05
CA MET A 66 6.44 5.35 -8.03
C MET A 66 7.15 4.43 -9.03
N LEU A 67 6.88 3.12 -8.97
CA LEU A 67 7.51 2.13 -9.86
C LEU A 67 7.11 2.32 -11.32
N ARG A 68 5.86 2.75 -11.59
CA ARG A 68 5.40 3.07 -12.95
C ARG A 68 6.06 4.31 -13.54
N GLU A 69 6.38 5.30 -12.71
CA GLU A 69 6.94 6.60 -13.10
C GLU A 69 8.47 6.67 -12.95
N ALA A 70 9.11 5.68 -12.32
CA ALA A 70 10.55 5.62 -12.12
C ALA A 70 11.29 5.57 -13.47
N SER A 71 12.43 6.25 -13.56
CA SER A 71 13.24 6.24 -14.78
C SER A 71 13.90 4.88 -14.96
N SER A 72 14.14 4.48 -16.22
CA SER A 72 14.90 3.26 -16.51
C SER A 72 16.27 3.27 -15.84
N ALA A 73 16.93 4.42 -15.73
CA ALA A 73 18.24 4.52 -15.07
C ALA A 73 18.14 4.21 -13.56
N ALA A 74 17.13 4.74 -12.87
CA ALA A 74 16.90 4.46 -11.45
C ALA A 74 16.58 2.97 -11.22
N LEU A 75 15.71 2.39 -12.05
CA LEU A 75 15.36 0.97 -11.95
C LEU A 75 16.56 0.05 -12.23
N GLN A 76 17.39 0.36 -13.21
CA GLN A 76 18.60 -0.44 -13.49
C GLN A 76 19.63 -0.30 -12.38
N SER A 77 19.81 0.90 -11.81
CA SER A 77 20.67 1.10 -10.65
C SER A 77 20.18 0.28 -9.44
N ALA A 78 18.88 0.33 -9.15
CA ALA A 78 18.27 -0.43 -8.06
C ALA A 78 18.36 -1.95 -8.30
N ALA A 79 18.21 -2.41 -9.55
CA ALA A 79 18.38 -3.82 -9.91
C ALA A 79 19.81 -4.34 -9.70
N GLY A 80 20.80 -3.44 -9.67
CA GLY A 80 22.19 -3.76 -9.39
C GLY A 80 22.60 -3.61 -7.91
N ASP A 81 21.70 -3.20 -7.01
CA ASP A 81 21.99 -2.99 -5.58
C ASP A 81 21.69 -4.25 -4.76
N PRO A 82 22.71 -5.00 -4.28
CA PRO A 82 22.50 -6.23 -3.53
C PRO A 82 21.78 -6.01 -2.19
N SER A 83 21.91 -4.82 -1.59
CA SER A 83 21.29 -4.52 -0.31
C SER A 83 19.77 -4.35 -0.47
N LEU A 84 19.36 -3.67 -1.53
CA LEU A 84 17.96 -3.49 -1.89
C LEU A 84 17.31 -4.82 -2.25
N LEU A 85 17.98 -5.65 -3.05
CA LEU A 85 17.47 -6.97 -3.44
C LEU A 85 17.30 -7.90 -2.23
N ARG A 86 18.24 -7.89 -1.29
CA ARG A 86 18.12 -8.64 -0.03
C ARG A 86 16.91 -8.18 0.78
N ARG A 87 16.73 -6.86 0.96
CA ARG A 87 15.58 -6.32 1.70
C ARG A 87 14.25 -6.63 1.00
N THR A 88 14.23 -6.63 -0.33
CA THR A 88 13.07 -7.04 -1.12
C THR A 88 12.69 -8.48 -0.81
N ALA A 89 13.67 -9.40 -0.81
CA ALA A 89 13.44 -10.80 -0.50
C ALA A 89 12.96 -11.01 0.96
N GLU A 90 13.56 -10.31 1.92
CA GLU A 90 13.16 -10.37 3.34
C GLU A 90 11.69 -9.95 3.54
N ILE A 91 11.27 -8.84 2.93
CA ILE A 91 9.89 -8.35 3.03
C ILE A 91 8.93 -9.27 2.28
N GLN A 92 9.32 -9.77 1.11
CA GLN A 92 8.52 -10.73 0.35
C GLN A 92 8.27 -12.00 1.18
N GLU A 93 9.32 -12.60 1.73
CA GLU A 93 9.24 -13.81 2.55
C GLU A 93 8.36 -13.57 3.79
N LEU A 94 8.49 -12.42 4.45
CA LEU A 94 7.62 -12.04 5.57
C LEU A 94 6.15 -12.04 5.14
N ILE A 95 5.81 -11.33 4.06
CA ILE A 95 4.43 -11.23 3.57
C ILE A 95 3.89 -12.61 3.18
N GLU A 96 4.67 -13.40 2.43
CA GLU A 96 4.28 -14.75 2.01
C GLU A 96 4.04 -15.67 3.21
N SER A 97 4.90 -15.59 4.24
CA SER A 97 4.73 -16.38 5.47
C SER A 97 3.46 -15.99 6.24
N GLU A 98 3.12 -14.71 6.28
CA GLU A 98 1.90 -14.21 6.95
C GLU A 98 0.62 -14.60 6.20
N LEU A 99 0.66 -14.69 4.87
CA LEU A 99 -0.47 -15.08 4.02
C LEU A 99 -0.82 -16.56 4.13
N VAL A 100 0.17 -17.44 4.32
CA VAL A 100 -0.06 -18.89 4.49
C VAL A 100 -0.26 -19.30 5.95
N ARG A 101 -0.03 -18.38 6.89
CA ARG A 101 -0.26 -18.60 8.32
C ARG A 101 -1.75 -18.91 8.56
N PRO A 102 -2.07 -19.97 9.32
CA PRO A 102 -3.45 -20.23 9.73
C PRO A 102 -4.01 -19.05 10.51
N ALA A 103 -5.27 -18.69 10.24
CA ALA A 103 -5.96 -17.70 11.06
C ALA A 103 -6.01 -18.14 12.52
N ALA A 104 -5.94 -17.18 13.44
CA ALA A 104 -6.12 -17.43 14.86
C ALA A 104 -7.47 -18.11 15.14
N ASP A 105 -7.51 -18.95 16.17
CA ASP A 105 -8.74 -19.59 16.63
C ASP A 105 -9.65 -18.56 17.31
N ALA A 106 -10.40 -17.84 16.48
CA ALA A 106 -11.29 -16.77 16.86
C ALA A 106 -12.51 -16.71 15.90
N PRO A 107 -13.65 -16.17 16.36
CA PRO A 107 -14.79 -15.94 15.46
C PRO A 107 -14.42 -15.02 14.31
N SER A 108 -14.93 -15.30 13.11
CA SER A 108 -14.77 -14.39 11.98
C SER A 108 -15.49 -13.06 12.21
N VAL A 109 -14.83 -11.94 11.91
CA VAL A 109 -15.35 -10.59 12.14
C VAL A 109 -15.50 -9.85 10.81
N GLY A 110 -16.70 -9.33 10.54
CA GLY A 110 -16.91 -8.31 9.51
C GLY A 110 -16.83 -6.92 10.15
N TYR A 111 -15.83 -6.13 9.79
CA TYR A 111 -15.62 -4.79 10.35
C TYR A 111 -16.03 -3.72 9.34
N PHE A 112 -17.21 -3.13 9.57
CA PHE A 112 -17.76 -2.08 8.71
C PHE A 112 -17.36 -0.71 9.24
N CYS A 113 -16.73 0.10 8.40
CA CYS A 113 -16.41 1.49 8.71
C CYS A 113 -16.56 2.36 7.46
N ALA A 114 -16.93 3.62 7.65
CA ALA A 114 -16.93 4.59 6.56
C ALA A 114 -15.51 4.86 6.05
N GLU A 115 -14.51 4.82 6.95
CA GLU A 115 -13.14 5.23 6.64
C GLU A 115 -12.11 4.23 7.17
N PHE A 116 -10.98 4.09 6.45
CA PHE A 116 -9.83 3.32 6.91
C PHE A 116 -8.53 4.05 6.58
N GLY A 117 -7.84 4.54 7.61
CA GLY A 117 -6.56 5.22 7.52
C GLY A 117 -5.38 4.26 7.54
N VAL A 118 -5.27 3.38 6.54
CA VAL A 118 -4.16 2.39 6.49
C VAL A 118 -2.86 3.07 6.09
N HIS A 119 -2.86 3.75 4.95
CA HIS A 119 -1.71 4.48 4.43
C HIS A 119 -2.16 5.60 3.48
N ARG A 120 -1.39 6.68 3.39
CA ARG A 120 -1.72 7.86 2.56
C ARG A 120 -1.86 7.58 1.06
N SER A 121 -1.35 6.44 0.58
CA SER A 121 -1.51 5.98 -0.80
C SER A 121 -2.93 5.48 -1.11
N VAL A 122 -3.76 5.25 -0.07
CA VAL A 122 -5.17 4.87 -0.18
C VAL A 122 -5.99 5.92 0.58
N PRO A 123 -6.37 7.03 -0.08
CA PRO A 123 -6.92 8.21 0.58
C PRO A 123 -8.42 8.07 0.91
N VAL A 124 -8.78 7.06 1.70
CA VAL A 124 -10.17 6.74 2.10
C VAL A 124 -10.45 7.10 3.56
N TYR A 125 -9.80 8.13 4.09
CA TYR A 125 -10.03 8.65 5.44
C TYR A 125 -9.83 10.17 5.54
N SER A 126 -10.43 10.77 6.58
CA SER A 126 -10.40 12.22 6.83
C SER A 126 -9.94 12.60 8.24
N GLY A 127 -10.12 11.71 9.23
CA GLY A 127 -9.85 12.04 10.62
C GLY A 127 -9.65 10.85 11.55
N GLY A 128 -9.92 11.07 12.85
CA GLY A 128 -9.61 10.11 13.92
C GLY A 128 -10.36 8.78 13.82
N LEU A 129 -11.57 8.77 13.25
CA LEU A 129 -12.33 7.54 12.99
C LEU A 129 -11.54 6.60 12.07
N GLY A 130 -11.14 7.10 10.89
CA GLY A 130 -10.39 6.31 9.93
C GLY A 130 -9.02 5.92 10.46
N ALA A 131 -8.33 6.81 11.19
CA ALA A 131 -7.05 6.47 11.81
C ALA A 131 -7.18 5.24 12.75
N LEU A 132 -8.14 5.27 13.68
CA LEU A 132 -8.37 4.16 14.60
C LEU A 132 -8.81 2.87 13.88
N ALA A 133 -9.70 2.99 12.89
CA ALA A 133 -10.11 1.84 12.08
C ALA A 133 -8.93 1.23 11.29
N GLY A 134 -8.04 2.08 10.79
CA GLY A 134 -6.77 1.69 10.15
C GLY A 134 -5.85 0.91 11.09
N ASP A 135 -5.68 1.40 12.32
CA ASP A 135 -4.86 0.72 13.32
C ASP A 135 -5.47 -0.63 13.73
N HIS A 136 -6.80 -0.72 13.87
CA HIS A 136 -7.49 -1.98 14.14
C HIS A 136 -7.25 -3.04 13.06
N VAL A 137 -7.28 -2.67 11.78
CA VAL A 137 -7.04 -3.64 10.69
C VAL A 137 -5.56 -4.05 10.62
N LYS A 138 -4.62 -3.15 10.93
CA LYS A 138 -3.19 -3.48 11.02
C LYS A 138 -2.92 -4.46 12.17
N GLU A 139 -3.46 -4.17 13.35
CA GLU A 139 -3.33 -5.06 14.52
C GLU A 139 -4.01 -6.41 14.30
N ALA A 140 -5.16 -6.43 13.63
CA ALA A 140 -5.82 -7.68 13.24
C ALA A 140 -4.95 -8.51 12.28
N SER A 141 -4.29 -7.86 11.31
CA SER A 141 -3.33 -8.49 10.40
C SER A 141 -2.12 -9.05 11.16
N ASP A 142 -1.50 -8.26 12.03
CA ASP A 142 -0.31 -8.69 12.79
C ASP A 142 -0.63 -9.92 13.66
N ARG A 143 -1.81 -9.94 14.27
CA ARG A 143 -2.29 -11.06 15.09
C ARG A 143 -2.89 -12.24 14.31
N GLY A 144 -3.04 -12.12 12.99
CA GLY A 144 -3.63 -13.16 12.15
C GLY A 144 -5.11 -13.43 12.47
N LEU A 145 -5.86 -12.40 12.91
CA LEU A 145 -7.27 -12.54 13.22
C LEU A 145 -8.10 -12.68 11.93
N PRO A 146 -9.15 -13.54 11.92
CA PRO A 146 -10.04 -13.70 10.78
C PRO A 146 -10.99 -12.50 10.64
N LEU A 147 -10.48 -11.36 10.19
CA LEU A 147 -11.21 -10.10 10.04
C LEU A 147 -11.29 -9.66 8.58
N VAL A 148 -12.49 -9.29 8.13
CA VAL A 148 -12.73 -8.65 6.83
C VAL A 148 -13.20 -7.23 7.05
N ALA A 149 -12.41 -6.25 6.61
CA ALA A 149 -12.76 -4.84 6.66
C ALA A 149 -13.60 -4.47 5.43
N VAL A 150 -14.72 -3.79 5.64
CA VAL A 150 -15.64 -3.34 4.60
C VAL A 150 -15.83 -1.84 4.73
N GLY A 151 -15.49 -1.10 3.67
CA GLY A 151 -15.63 0.35 3.60
C GLY A 151 -15.99 0.82 2.21
N LEU A 152 -15.81 2.11 1.97
CA LEU A 152 -16.14 2.77 0.71
C LEU A 152 -14.87 3.25 0.00
N MET A 153 -14.82 3.03 -1.30
CA MET A 153 -13.82 3.64 -2.17
C MET A 153 -14.39 4.97 -2.67
N TYR A 154 -14.03 6.07 -2.01
CA TYR A 154 -14.52 7.40 -2.36
C TYR A 154 -13.84 7.93 -3.63
N HIS A 155 -14.61 8.49 -4.57
CA HIS A 155 -14.06 9.15 -5.77
C HIS A 155 -13.21 10.39 -5.44
N GLN A 156 -13.42 10.99 -4.28
CA GLN A 156 -12.61 12.09 -3.77
C GLN A 156 -12.33 11.81 -2.29
N GLY A 157 -11.05 11.72 -1.94
CA GLY A 157 -10.62 11.63 -0.55
C GLY A 157 -10.73 12.97 0.18
N TYR A 158 -10.11 13.05 1.35
CA TYR A 158 -10.04 14.30 2.10
C TYR A 158 -9.34 15.41 1.28
N PHE A 159 -9.83 16.64 1.44
CA PHE A 159 -9.23 17.79 0.75
C PHE A 159 -7.79 18.01 1.21
N ARG A 160 -6.99 18.56 0.31
CA ARG A 160 -5.67 19.08 0.68
C ARG A 160 -5.80 20.53 1.08
N GLN A 161 -5.29 20.85 2.26
CA GLN A 161 -5.28 22.20 2.79
C GLN A 161 -4.08 22.98 2.24
N ARG A 162 -4.30 24.22 1.82
CA ARG A 162 -3.24 25.20 1.55
C ARG A 162 -3.59 26.51 2.24
N LEU A 163 -2.61 27.10 2.92
CA LEU A 163 -2.73 28.45 3.45
C LEU A 163 -2.16 29.44 2.42
N ASP A 164 -2.90 30.51 2.14
CA ASP A 164 -2.38 31.62 1.34
C ASP A 164 -1.53 32.59 2.17
N ALA A 165 -0.96 33.61 1.52
CA ALA A 165 -0.15 34.61 2.19
C ALA A 165 -0.91 35.46 3.24
N GLY A 166 -2.25 35.45 3.19
CA GLY A 166 -3.13 36.10 4.16
C GLY A 166 -3.56 35.18 5.31
N GLY A 167 -3.11 33.93 5.33
CA GLY A 167 -3.48 32.94 6.35
C GLY A 167 -4.85 32.30 6.13
N TRP A 168 -5.50 32.52 4.98
CA TRP A 168 -6.77 31.87 4.66
C TRP A 168 -6.54 30.46 4.13
N GLN A 169 -7.40 29.54 4.57
CA GLN A 169 -7.44 28.17 4.09
C GLN A 169 -8.13 28.10 2.73
N HIS A 170 -7.46 27.41 1.80
CA HIS A 170 -8.00 27.00 0.51
C HIS A 170 -7.98 25.47 0.42
N GLU A 171 -9.03 24.92 -0.17
CA GLU A 171 -9.28 23.48 -0.26
C GLU A 171 -9.21 23.04 -1.71
N TYR A 172 -8.54 21.91 -1.95
CA TYR A 172 -8.53 21.27 -3.27
C TYR A 172 -8.59 19.76 -3.13
N TRP A 173 -9.36 19.12 -4.01
CA TRP A 173 -9.59 17.68 -4.01
C TRP A 173 -8.76 17.03 -5.11
N VAL A 174 -8.15 15.90 -4.76
CA VAL A 174 -7.48 15.04 -5.73
C VAL A 174 -8.45 13.89 -6.04
N PRO A 175 -8.88 13.74 -7.30
CA PRO A 175 -9.69 12.59 -7.69
C PRO A 175 -8.95 11.30 -7.37
N THR A 176 -9.66 10.34 -6.81
CA THR A 176 -9.19 8.96 -6.67
C THR A 176 -9.82 8.19 -7.82
N ASP A 177 -8.99 7.78 -8.77
CA ASP A 177 -9.42 6.96 -9.89
C ASP A 177 -9.53 5.50 -9.43
N PRO A 178 -10.72 4.88 -9.47
CA PRO A 178 -10.87 3.47 -9.14
C PRO A 178 -10.43 2.53 -10.29
N ASP A 179 -10.21 3.05 -11.51
CA ASP A 179 -9.87 2.27 -12.71
C ASP A 179 -8.36 2.22 -13.03
#